data_AF-A0AAV2JKB4-F1
#
_entry.id   AF-A0AAV2JKB4-F1
#
_cell.length_a   1.000
_cell.length_b   1.000
_cell.length_c   1.000
_cell.angle_alpha   90.00
_cell.angle_beta   90.00
_cell.angle_gamma   90.00
#
_symmetry.space_group_name_H-M   'P 1'
#
loop_
_entity.id
_entity.type
_entity.pdbx_description
1 polymer ?
#
loop_
_entity_poly.entity_id
_entity_poly.type
_entity_poly.pdbx_seq_one_letter_code
_entity_poly.pdbx_strand_id
1 'polypeptide(L)'
;MTLAALAYERYIRVVHAQVVDFPWAWRAIGHIWLYSAVWTGAPLMGWNRYTLEVHRLGCSLDWASKDPNDASFILLFLLACFFVPVGIMIYCYGNILYTVKMLRSIEDLQTVQVVKLLRYEKKVAVMFLLMIGCFLICWTPYAVVSMLEAFGRHRNMVSPTAAIIPSFFAKSSTAYNPLIYVFMSRKFRRCLLQLLCLRLSELQRGLKERPLEPVERPIRPIYVPDSSCGPRDRPKKRVTFNSSSIVFIITNDHLQQLGAPSRTSSDSQVNVIQVRPL
;
A
#
# COMPACT_ATOMS: atom_id res chain seq x y z
N MET A 1 -12.03 6.25 15.62
CA MET A 1 -12.30 7.62 15.11
C MET A 1 -11.87 7.86 13.68
N THR A 2 -10.73 7.38 13.19
CA THR A 2 -10.29 7.62 11.80
C THR A 2 -11.33 7.24 10.74
N LEU A 3 -11.98 6.08 10.85
CA LEU A 3 -13.04 5.67 9.92
C LEU A 3 -14.24 6.62 9.93
N ALA A 4 -14.60 7.15 11.10
CA ALA A 4 -15.66 8.14 11.25
C ALA A 4 -15.27 9.49 10.63
N ALA A 5 -14.03 9.94 10.80
CA ALA A 5 -13.53 11.16 10.18
C ALA A 5 -13.51 11.04 8.63
N LEU A 6 -13.10 9.88 8.10
CA LEU A 6 -13.17 9.60 6.66
C LEU A 6 -14.62 9.56 6.14
N ALA A 7 -15.55 9.04 6.93
CA ALA A 7 -16.98 9.06 6.61
C ALA A 7 -17.51 10.49 6.55
N TYR A 8 -17.13 11.31 7.53
CA TYR A 8 -17.53 12.71 7.62
C TYR A 8 -16.93 13.56 6.48
N GLU A 9 -15.64 13.38 6.17
CA GLU A 9 -14.98 14.01 5.01
C GLU A 9 -15.76 13.75 3.71
N ARG A 10 -16.17 12.50 3.51
CA ARG A 10 -16.95 12.13 2.31
C ARG A 10 -18.34 12.72 2.33
N TYR A 11 -18.97 12.74 3.49
CA TYR A 11 -20.30 13.32 3.65
C TYR A 11 -20.32 14.80 3.28
N ILE A 12 -19.38 15.60 3.80
CA ILE A 12 -19.31 17.04 3.46
C ILE A 12 -18.98 17.26 1.97
N ARG A 13 -18.14 16.41 1.37
CA ARG A 13 -17.83 16.50 -0.07
C ARG A 13 -19.01 16.13 -0.97
N VAL A 14 -19.76 15.09 -0.63
CA VAL A 14 -20.83 14.55 -1.50
C VAL A 14 -22.16 15.25 -1.26
N VAL A 15 -22.52 15.51 0.00
CA VAL A 15 -23.83 16.06 0.37
C VAL A 15 -23.82 17.59 0.38
N HIS A 16 -22.72 18.20 0.84
CA HIS A 16 -22.60 19.66 0.96
C HIS A 16 -21.71 20.30 -0.11
N ALA A 17 -21.15 19.50 -1.03
CA ALA A 17 -20.22 19.97 -2.07
C ALA A 17 -19.04 20.79 -1.52
N GLN A 18 -18.63 20.56 -0.27
CA GLN A 18 -17.53 21.30 0.35
C GLN A 18 -16.18 20.77 -0.13
N VAL A 19 -15.28 21.69 -0.48
CA VAL A 19 -13.88 21.37 -0.75
C VAL A 19 -13.17 21.10 0.57
N VAL A 20 -12.40 20.02 0.62
CA VAL A 20 -11.62 19.67 1.80
C VAL A 20 -10.16 19.94 1.49
N ASP A 21 -9.63 20.96 2.15
CA ASP A 21 -8.26 21.41 1.99
C ASP A 21 -7.29 20.72 2.95
N PHE A 22 -5.99 20.89 2.70
CA PHE A 22 -4.92 20.39 3.56
C PHE A 22 -5.04 20.83 5.04
N PRO A 23 -5.37 22.10 5.37
CA PRO A 23 -5.56 22.51 6.76
C PRO A 23 -6.69 21.77 7.46
N TRP A 24 -7.77 21.44 6.75
CA TRP A 24 -8.87 20.65 7.32
C TRP A 24 -8.38 19.25 7.71
N ALA A 25 -7.62 18.59 6.84
CA ALA A 25 -7.07 17.27 7.10
C ALA A 25 -6.15 17.27 8.32
N TRP A 26 -5.28 18.28 8.46
CA TRP A 26 -4.41 18.42 9.63
C TRP A 26 -5.18 18.62 10.93
N ARG A 27 -6.22 19.46 10.93
CA ARG A 27 -7.09 19.62 12.11
C ARG A 27 -7.80 18.33 12.46
N ALA A 28 -8.31 17.59 11.47
CA ALA A 28 -8.95 16.31 11.69
C ALA A 28 -7.99 15.27 12.28
N ILE A 29 -6.75 15.20 11.77
CA ILE A 29 -5.69 14.35 12.30
C ILE A 29 -5.38 14.74 13.76
N GLY A 30 -5.15 16.02 14.03
CA GLY A 30 -4.91 16.52 15.38
C GLY A 30 -6.02 16.13 16.37
N HIS A 31 -7.28 16.27 15.95
CA HIS A 31 -8.43 15.83 16.75
C HIS A 31 -8.44 14.31 16.99
N ILE A 32 -8.16 13.50 15.97
CA ILE A 32 -8.10 12.03 16.11
C ILE A 32 -7.02 11.62 17.12
N TRP A 33 -5.84 12.25 17.05
CA TRP A 33 -4.73 11.97 17.96
C TRP A 33 -5.06 12.37 19.38
N LEU A 34 -5.55 13.60 19.59
CA LEU A 34 -5.95 14.09 20.91
C LEU A 34 -7.04 13.20 21.52
N TYR A 35 -8.06 12.88 20.73
CA TYR A 35 -9.13 11.97 21.14
C TYR A 35 -8.59 10.61 21.58
N SER A 36 -7.69 10.02 20.78
CA SER A 36 -7.10 8.72 21.11
C SER A 36 -6.26 8.81 22.39
N ALA A 37 -5.43 9.85 22.52
CA ALA A 37 -4.58 10.08 23.67
C ALA A 37 -5.37 10.25 24.98
N VAL A 38 -6.52 10.94 24.95
CA VAL A 38 -7.40 11.08 26.11
C VAL A 38 -7.90 9.72 26.59
N TRP A 39 -8.45 8.90 25.69
CA TRP A 39 -9.03 7.61 26.08
C TRP A 39 -8.00 6.54 26.45
N THR A 40 -6.81 6.56 25.84
CA THR A 40 -5.72 5.64 26.22
C THR A 40 -4.90 6.14 27.40
N GLY A 41 -4.89 7.45 27.64
CA GLY A 41 -4.15 8.07 28.74
C GLY A 41 -4.91 8.06 30.07
N ALA A 42 -6.24 8.11 30.04
CA ALA A 42 -7.07 8.11 31.25
C ALA A 42 -6.78 6.95 32.24
N PRO A 43 -6.61 5.68 31.78
CA PRO A 43 -6.20 4.58 32.66
C PRO A 43 -4.80 4.73 33.27
N LEU A 44 -3.90 5.46 32.60
CA LEU A 44 -2.56 5.75 33.14
C LEU A 44 -2.62 6.84 34.22
N MET A 45 -3.64 7.69 34.17
CA MET A 45 -3.90 8.73 35.16
C MET A 45 -4.77 8.24 36.33
N GLY A 46 -5.12 6.96 36.36
CA GLY A 46 -5.88 6.32 37.44
C GLY A 46 -7.39 6.23 37.24
N TRP A 47 -7.92 6.62 36.07
CA TRP A 47 -9.32 6.39 35.71
C TRP A 47 -9.42 5.08 34.91
N ASN A 48 -9.68 3.97 35.62
CA ASN A 48 -9.39 2.59 35.20
C ASN A 48 -7.88 2.27 35.23
N ARG A 49 -7.50 1.04 34.86
CA ARG A 49 -6.14 0.50 34.95
C ARG A 49 -5.91 -0.57 33.88
N TYR A 50 -4.70 -0.62 33.34
CA TYR A 50 -4.31 -1.70 32.43
C TYR A 50 -3.89 -2.93 33.23
N THR A 51 -4.57 -4.04 33.00
CA THR A 51 -4.30 -5.32 33.67
C THR A 51 -4.22 -6.45 32.65
N LEU A 52 -3.80 -7.61 33.12
CA LEU A 52 -3.75 -8.83 32.33
C LEU A 52 -5.17 -9.37 32.11
N GLU A 53 -5.52 -9.70 30.86
CA GLU A 53 -6.83 -10.30 30.54
C GLU A 53 -7.01 -11.67 31.22
N VAL A 54 -8.26 -12.13 31.35
CA VAL A 54 -8.63 -13.39 32.04
C VAL A 54 -7.87 -14.61 31.49
N HIS A 55 -7.58 -14.64 30.18
CA HIS A 55 -6.81 -15.70 29.53
C HIS A 55 -5.28 -15.54 29.62
N ARG A 56 -4.77 -14.47 30.24
CA ARG A 56 -3.34 -14.25 30.53
C ARG A 56 -2.39 -14.14 29.34
N LEU A 57 -2.90 -13.93 28.14
CA LEU A 57 -2.11 -13.83 26.89
C LEU A 57 -1.93 -12.39 26.38
N GLY A 58 -2.57 -11.41 27.03
CA GLY A 58 -2.52 -10.02 26.62
C GLY A 58 -2.97 -9.09 27.73
N CYS A 59 -2.67 -7.81 27.57
CA CYS A 59 -3.10 -6.76 28.49
C CYS A 59 -4.25 -5.96 27.86
N SER A 60 -5.20 -5.55 28.70
CA SER A 60 -6.30 -4.67 28.33
C SER A 60 -6.76 -3.86 29.54
N LEU A 61 -7.86 -3.13 29.40
CA LEU A 61 -8.52 -2.45 30.52
C LEU A 61 -9.00 -3.48 31.55
N ASP A 62 -9.06 -3.08 32.82
CA ASP A 62 -9.58 -3.92 33.88
C ASP A 62 -11.11 -3.96 33.83
N TRP A 63 -11.63 -4.87 33.01
CA TRP A 63 -13.07 -5.14 32.91
C TRP A 63 -13.63 -5.85 34.15
N ALA A 64 -12.78 -6.44 35.00
CA ALA A 64 -13.22 -7.23 36.16
C ALA A 64 -13.38 -6.39 37.44
N SER A 65 -12.82 -5.18 37.46
CA SER A 65 -12.98 -4.24 38.56
C SER A 65 -14.44 -3.90 38.80
N LYS A 66 -14.85 -3.90 40.08
CA LYS A 66 -16.20 -3.53 40.52
C LYS A 66 -16.25 -2.14 41.14
N ASP A 67 -15.13 -1.41 41.07
CA ASP A 67 -15.07 -0.04 41.54
C ASP A 67 -15.94 0.86 40.64
N PRO A 68 -16.82 1.71 41.21
CA PRO A 68 -17.71 2.57 40.42
C PRO A 68 -16.96 3.49 39.47
N ASN A 69 -15.76 3.95 39.85
CA ASN A 69 -14.90 4.78 39.00
C ASN A 69 -14.46 4.02 37.73
N ASP A 70 -14.04 2.77 37.88
CA ASP A 70 -13.59 1.93 36.76
C ASP A 70 -14.77 1.56 35.86
N ALA A 71 -15.93 1.24 36.43
CA ALA A 71 -17.16 0.97 35.71
C ALA A 71 -17.66 2.20 34.92
N SER A 72 -17.57 3.40 35.51
CA SER A 72 -17.92 4.65 34.82
C SER A 72 -17.04 4.89 33.59
N PHE A 73 -15.74 4.62 33.71
CA PHE A 73 -14.81 4.71 32.58
C PHE A 73 -15.17 3.71 31.48
N ILE A 74 -15.45 2.46 31.84
CA ILE A 74 -15.83 1.40 30.90
C ILE A 74 -17.06 1.79 30.08
N LEU A 75 -18.11 2.32 30.73
CA LEU A 75 -19.34 2.76 30.05
C LEU A 75 -19.08 3.94 29.11
N LEU A 76 -18.34 4.95 29.59
CA LEU A 76 -17.98 6.11 28.78
C LEU A 76 -17.09 5.74 27.60
N PHE A 77 -16.12 4.86 27.82
CA PHE A 77 -15.25 4.34 26.79
C PHE A 77 -16.04 3.57 25.73
N LEU A 78 -16.98 2.70 26.12
CA LEU A 78 -17.84 2.00 25.17
C LEU A 78 -18.70 2.97 24.37
N LEU A 79 -19.35 3.93 25.04
CA LEU A 79 -20.17 4.95 24.37
C LEU A 79 -19.34 5.76 23.38
N ALA A 80 -18.21 6.29 23.82
CA ALA A 80 -17.40 7.22 23.05
C ALA A 80 -16.57 6.51 21.96
N CYS A 81 -15.97 5.36 22.24
CA CYS A 81 -15.07 4.69 21.30
C CYS A 81 -15.77 3.68 20.37
N PHE A 82 -16.97 3.23 20.72
CA PHE A 82 -17.76 2.31 19.89
C PHE A 82 -19.00 2.99 19.31
N PHE A 83 -19.95 3.40 20.15
CA PHE A 83 -21.26 3.87 19.67
C PHE A 83 -21.22 5.20 18.93
N VAL A 84 -20.51 6.21 19.45
CA VAL A 84 -20.37 7.53 18.80
C VAL A 84 -19.76 7.40 17.39
N PRO A 85 -18.58 6.76 17.18
CA PRO A 85 -18.02 6.62 15.84
C PRO A 85 -18.92 5.79 14.92
N VAL A 86 -19.58 4.74 15.43
CA VAL A 86 -20.54 3.95 14.64
C VAL A 86 -21.74 4.81 14.21
N GLY A 87 -22.28 5.61 15.12
CA GLY A 87 -23.39 6.52 14.84
C GLY A 87 -23.03 7.57 13.77
N ILE A 88 -21.86 8.20 13.90
CA ILE A 88 -21.34 9.16 12.90
C ILE A 88 -21.22 8.47 11.53
N MET A 89 -20.66 7.26 11.50
CA MET A 89 -20.48 6.51 10.26
C MET A 89 -21.81 6.14 9.60
N ILE A 90 -22.78 5.62 10.36
CA ILE A 90 -24.12 5.27 9.85
C ILE A 90 -24.82 6.51 9.32
N TYR A 91 -24.79 7.61 10.07
CA TYR A 91 -25.39 8.88 9.65
C TYR A 91 -24.79 9.40 8.34
N CYS A 92 -23.46 9.47 8.25
CA CYS A 92 -22.76 9.99 7.07
C CYS A 92 -23.06 9.15 5.82
N TYR A 93 -22.89 7.83 5.90
CA TYR A 93 -23.10 6.96 4.73
C TYR A 93 -24.57 6.76 4.38
N GLY A 94 -25.47 6.79 5.37
CA GLY A 94 -26.91 6.79 5.12
C GLY A 94 -27.33 7.99 4.27
N ASN A 95 -26.88 9.20 4.65
CA ASN A 95 -27.15 10.41 3.88
C ASN A 95 -26.48 10.39 2.50
N ILE A 96 -25.22 9.91 2.39
CA ILE A 96 -24.56 9.77 1.08
C ILE A 96 -25.38 8.87 0.15
N LEU A 97 -25.85 7.72 0.63
CA LEU A 97 -26.66 6.80 -0.18
C LEU A 97 -28.01 7.40 -0.54
N TYR A 98 -28.63 8.14 0.39
CA TYR A 98 -29.86 8.88 0.14
C TYR A 98 -29.67 9.92 -0.97
N THR A 99 -28.65 10.78 -0.86
CA THR A 99 -28.32 11.79 -1.87
C THR A 99 -28.02 11.15 -3.23
N VAL A 100 -27.26 10.05 -3.26
CA VAL A 100 -26.98 9.32 -4.50
C VAL A 100 -28.25 8.71 -5.12
N LYS A 101 -29.21 8.27 -4.31
CA LYS A 101 -30.50 7.76 -4.79
C LYS A 101 -31.36 8.91 -5.35
N MET A 102 -31.44 10.01 -4.61
CA MET A 102 -32.18 11.22 -5.01
C MET A 102 -31.65 11.78 -6.34
N LEU A 103 -30.33 11.97 -6.46
CA LEU A 103 -29.70 12.49 -7.67
C LEU A 103 -29.89 11.58 -8.89
N ARG A 104 -30.05 10.26 -8.70
CA ARG A 104 -30.38 9.36 -9.81
C ARG A 104 -31.83 9.46 -10.26
N SER A 105 -32.73 9.93 -9.40
CA SER A 105 -34.16 10.07 -9.72
C SER A 105 -34.46 11.30 -10.57
N ILE A 106 -33.50 12.23 -10.71
CA ILE A 106 -33.68 13.46 -11.47
C ILE A 106 -33.12 13.23 -12.88
N GLU A 107 -33.99 13.16 -13.88
CA GLU A 107 -33.61 12.89 -15.28
C GLU A 107 -32.66 13.96 -15.85
N ASP A 108 -32.89 15.24 -15.53
CA ASP A 108 -32.07 16.37 -16.00
C ASP A 108 -30.58 16.30 -15.57
N LEU A 109 -30.28 15.62 -14.46
CA LEU A 109 -28.90 15.47 -13.97
C LEU A 109 -28.22 14.19 -14.48
N GLN A 110 -28.89 13.36 -15.29
CA GLN A 110 -28.36 12.08 -15.78
C GLN A 110 -27.39 12.20 -16.96
N THR A 111 -26.44 13.12 -16.89
CA THR A 111 -25.33 13.12 -17.85
C THR A 111 -24.44 11.87 -17.65
N VAL A 112 -23.79 11.40 -18.73
CA VAL A 112 -22.92 10.21 -18.69
C VAL A 112 -21.83 10.33 -17.62
N GLN A 113 -21.29 11.53 -17.41
CA GLN A 113 -20.26 11.81 -16.40
C GLN A 113 -20.82 11.72 -14.97
N VAL A 114 -21.97 12.33 -14.72
CA VAL A 114 -22.63 12.29 -13.40
C VAL A 114 -23.05 10.87 -13.03
N VAL A 115 -23.61 10.11 -13.96
CA VAL A 115 -23.97 8.69 -13.71
C VAL A 115 -22.73 7.86 -13.33
N LYS A 116 -21.59 8.06 -13.99
CA LYS A 116 -20.32 7.40 -13.63
C LYS A 116 -19.85 7.80 -12.24
N LEU A 117 -19.91 9.10 -11.90
CA LEU A 117 -19.56 9.62 -10.58
C LEU A 117 -20.45 9.02 -9.48
N LEU A 118 -21.77 9.05 -9.64
CA LEU A 118 -22.73 8.49 -8.68
C LEU A 118 -22.59 6.98 -8.50
N ARG A 119 -22.22 6.24 -9.55
CA ARG A 119 -21.89 4.80 -9.44
C ARG A 119 -20.61 4.58 -8.66
N TYR A 120 -19.59 5.42 -8.88
CA TYR A 120 -18.35 5.38 -8.12
C TYR A 120 -18.62 5.69 -6.64
N GLU A 121 -19.34 6.76 -6.33
CA GLU A 121 -19.65 7.13 -4.94
C GLU A 121 -20.51 6.07 -4.24
N LYS A 122 -21.50 5.45 -4.93
CA LYS A 122 -22.23 4.30 -4.37
C LYS A 122 -21.28 3.14 -4.05
N LYS A 123 -20.38 2.78 -4.97
CA LYS A 123 -19.42 1.69 -4.74
C LYS A 123 -18.51 1.99 -3.55
N VAL A 124 -18.07 3.23 -3.44
CA VAL A 124 -17.21 3.68 -2.34
C VAL A 124 -17.99 3.65 -1.02
N ALA A 125 -19.22 4.18 -0.97
CA ALA A 125 -20.07 4.09 0.21
C ALA A 125 -20.32 2.63 0.65
N VAL A 126 -20.57 1.72 -0.30
CA VAL A 126 -20.70 0.27 0.00
C VAL A 126 -19.41 -0.32 0.58
N MET A 127 -18.25 0.05 0.04
CA MET A 127 -16.96 -0.37 0.59
C MET A 127 -16.81 0.06 2.05
N PHE A 128 -17.20 1.29 2.39
CA PHE A 128 -17.12 1.75 3.77
C PHE A 128 -18.20 1.13 4.69
N LEU A 129 -19.41 0.87 4.19
CA LEU A 129 -20.40 0.09 4.92
C LEU A 129 -19.88 -1.32 5.25
N LEU A 130 -19.13 -1.94 4.34
CA LEU A 130 -18.44 -3.19 4.62
C LEU A 130 -17.36 -3.02 5.70
N MET A 131 -16.57 -1.93 5.68
CA MET A 131 -15.61 -1.64 6.75
C MET A 131 -16.29 -1.48 8.12
N ILE A 132 -17.46 -0.82 8.16
CA ILE A 132 -18.26 -0.68 9.38
C ILE A 132 -18.77 -2.04 9.84
N GLY A 133 -19.32 -2.84 8.92
CA GLY A 133 -19.77 -4.20 9.21
C GLY A 133 -18.65 -5.06 9.79
N CYS A 134 -17.46 -5.05 9.16
CA CYS A 134 -16.29 -5.75 9.68
C CYS A 134 -15.86 -5.24 11.06
N PHE A 135 -15.81 -3.92 11.27
CA PHE A 135 -15.49 -3.35 12.58
C PHE A 135 -16.48 -3.83 13.65
N LEU A 136 -17.78 -3.77 13.38
CA LEU A 136 -18.83 -4.23 14.30
C LEU A 136 -18.71 -5.73 14.57
N ILE A 137 -18.55 -6.54 13.53
CA ILE A 137 -18.43 -8.00 13.67
C ILE A 137 -17.21 -8.36 14.53
N CYS A 138 -16.08 -7.67 14.36
CA CYS A 138 -14.86 -7.96 15.11
C CYS A 138 -14.93 -7.48 16.56
N TRP A 139 -15.49 -6.30 16.81
CA TRP A 139 -15.46 -5.67 18.13
C TRP A 139 -16.68 -6.01 19.02
N THR A 140 -17.84 -6.32 18.44
CA THR A 140 -19.06 -6.61 19.22
C THR A 140 -18.88 -7.80 20.16
N PRO A 141 -18.32 -8.96 19.73
CA PRO A 141 -18.12 -10.10 20.63
C PRO A 141 -17.26 -9.73 21.84
N TYR A 142 -16.19 -8.97 21.62
CA TYR A 142 -15.31 -8.52 22.70
C TYR A 142 -16.04 -7.54 23.63
N ALA A 143 -16.73 -6.55 23.07
CA ALA A 143 -17.50 -5.59 23.85
C ALA A 143 -18.55 -6.28 24.73
N VAL A 144 -19.26 -7.28 24.20
CA VAL A 144 -20.25 -8.07 24.96
C VAL A 144 -19.58 -8.82 26.11
N VAL A 145 -18.48 -9.53 25.85
CA VAL A 145 -17.73 -10.26 26.89
C VAL A 145 -17.20 -9.31 27.96
N SER A 146 -16.59 -8.19 27.57
CA SER A 146 -16.12 -7.16 28.50
C SER A 146 -17.24 -6.56 29.34
N MET A 147 -18.44 -6.34 28.78
CA MET A 147 -19.60 -5.89 29.55
C MET A 147 -20.11 -6.95 30.52
N LEU A 148 -20.08 -8.23 30.13
CA LEU A 148 -20.44 -9.34 31.01
C LEU A 148 -19.44 -9.47 32.18
N GLU A 149 -18.14 -9.20 31.96
CA GLU A 149 -17.16 -9.16 33.05
C GLU A 149 -17.40 -7.95 33.98
N ALA A 150 -17.63 -6.77 33.40
CA ALA A 150 -17.82 -5.52 34.14
C ALA A 150 -19.10 -5.51 34.99
N PHE A 151 -20.22 -5.97 34.42
CA PHE A 151 -21.54 -5.88 35.07
C PHE A 151 -22.14 -7.23 35.46
N GLY A 152 -21.47 -8.34 35.15
CA GLY A 152 -21.90 -9.68 35.53
C GLY A 152 -22.01 -9.85 37.03
N ARG A 153 -23.05 -10.60 37.44
CA ARG A 153 -23.41 -10.88 38.84
C ARG A 153 -22.38 -11.78 39.54
N HIS A 154 -21.66 -12.63 38.80
CA HIS A 154 -20.60 -13.48 39.33
C HIS A 154 -19.25 -13.18 38.66
N ARG A 155 -18.17 -13.16 39.46
CA ARG A 155 -16.80 -12.84 39.03
C ARG A 155 -16.21 -13.85 38.02
N ASN A 156 -16.83 -15.01 37.86
CA ASN A 156 -16.42 -16.10 36.97
C ASN A 156 -17.46 -16.40 35.87
N MET A 157 -18.32 -15.44 35.50
CA MET A 157 -19.30 -15.65 34.42
C MET A 157 -18.64 -15.93 33.07
N VAL A 158 -17.43 -15.42 32.86
CA VAL A 158 -16.66 -15.62 31.63
C VAL A 158 -15.50 -16.57 31.92
N SER A 159 -15.52 -17.72 31.25
CA SER A 159 -14.39 -18.65 31.28
C SER A 159 -13.22 -18.07 30.49
N PRO A 160 -11.95 -18.24 30.94
CA PRO A 160 -10.78 -17.79 30.19
C PRO A 160 -10.80 -18.22 28.72
N THR A 161 -11.21 -19.46 28.43
CA THR A 161 -11.28 -19.98 27.06
C THR A 161 -12.30 -19.24 26.19
N ALA A 162 -13.42 -18.80 26.79
CA ALA A 162 -14.46 -18.06 26.09
C ALA A 162 -14.03 -16.62 25.75
N ALA A 163 -13.11 -16.04 26.53
CA ALA A 163 -12.59 -14.68 26.31
C ALA A 163 -11.51 -14.59 25.21
N ILE A 164 -10.81 -15.70 24.90
CA ILE A 164 -9.74 -15.73 23.89
C ILE A 164 -10.25 -15.32 22.51
N ILE A 165 -11.24 -16.04 21.98
CA ILE A 165 -11.69 -15.86 20.59
C ILE A 165 -12.15 -14.41 20.34
N PRO A 166 -13.02 -13.80 21.20
CA PRO A 166 -13.42 -12.41 21.04
C PRO A 166 -12.25 -11.41 21.12
N SER A 167 -11.32 -11.60 22.06
CA SER A 167 -10.15 -10.71 22.22
C SER A 167 -9.27 -10.69 20.97
N PHE A 168 -8.91 -11.86 20.44
CA PHE A 168 -8.10 -11.96 19.23
C PHE A 168 -8.83 -11.42 17.99
N PHE A 169 -10.13 -11.69 17.88
CA PHE A 169 -10.94 -11.24 16.75
C PHE A 169 -11.11 -9.71 16.73
N ALA A 170 -11.22 -9.07 17.89
CA ALA A 170 -11.18 -7.61 17.99
C ALA A 170 -9.81 -7.05 17.56
N LYS A 171 -8.70 -7.68 17.99
CA LYS A 171 -7.34 -7.23 17.64
C LYS A 171 -7.02 -7.39 16.15
N SER A 172 -7.51 -8.45 15.49
CA SER A 172 -7.32 -8.65 14.05
C SER A 172 -8.07 -7.65 13.18
N SER A 173 -8.99 -6.85 13.75
CA SER A 173 -9.81 -5.88 13.01
C SER A 173 -9.01 -4.90 12.15
N THR A 174 -7.80 -4.56 12.59
CA THR A 174 -6.89 -3.64 11.90
C THR A 174 -6.43 -4.17 10.54
N ALA A 175 -6.34 -5.50 10.38
CA ALA A 175 -5.93 -6.15 9.13
C ALA A 175 -7.01 -6.12 8.05
N TYR A 176 -8.28 -6.02 8.42
CA TYR A 176 -9.37 -6.03 7.43
C TYR A 176 -9.46 -4.73 6.62
N ASN A 177 -9.01 -3.60 7.16
CA ASN A 177 -9.06 -2.31 6.45
C ASN A 177 -8.22 -2.34 5.14
N PRO A 178 -6.92 -2.68 5.15
CA PRO A 178 -6.15 -2.88 3.93
C PRO A 178 -6.74 -3.93 2.99
N LEU A 179 -7.21 -5.07 3.51
CA LEU A 179 -7.80 -6.13 2.69
C LEU A 179 -9.01 -5.61 1.90
N ILE A 180 -9.93 -4.91 2.56
CA ILE A 180 -11.09 -4.31 1.90
C ILE A 180 -10.64 -3.31 0.82
N TYR A 181 -9.63 -2.48 1.10
CA TYR A 181 -9.10 -1.56 0.09
C TYR A 181 -8.47 -2.27 -1.11
N VAL A 182 -7.72 -3.36 -0.90
CA VAL A 182 -7.16 -4.19 -1.97
C VAL A 182 -8.29 -4.74 -2.85
N PHE A 183 -9.36 -5.29 -2.28
CA PHE A 183 -10.42 -5.88 -3.10
C PHE A 183 -11.32 -4.84 -3.79
N MET A 184 -11.60 -3.72 -3.13
CA MET A 184 -12.67 -2.81 -3.56
C MET A 184 -12.19 -1.48 -4.16
N SER A 185 -10.99 -1.00 -3.78
CA SER A 185 -10.46 0.29 -4.25
C SER A 185 -9.56 0.12 -5.48
N ARG A 186 -10.06 0.52 -6.66
CA ARG A 186 -9.28 0.53 -7.91
C ARG A 186 -8.06 1.44 -7.82
N LYS A 187 -8.17 2.60 -7.13
CA LYS A 187 -7.05 3.53 -6.96
C LYS A 187 -5.96 2.89 -6.10
N PHE A 188 -6.35 2.29 -4.97
CA PHE A 188 -5.42 1.61 -4.06
C PHE A 188 -4.67 0.48 -4.76
N ARG A 189 -5.39 -0.41 -5.49
CA ARG A 189 -4.76 -1.48 -6.26
C ARG A 189 -3.73 -1.00 -7.28
N ARG A 190 -4.02 0.09 -8.00
CA ARG A 190 -3.08 0.64 -8.99
C ARG A 190 -1.82 1.17 -8.33
N CYS A 191 -1.96 1.94 -7.26
CA CYS A 191 -0.80 2.44 -6.51
C CYS A 191 0.00 1.30 -5.87
N LEU A 192 -0.68 0.29 -5.33
CA LEU A 192 -0.03 -0.90 -4.75
C LEU A 192 0.75 -1.68 -5.81
N LEU A 193 0.17 -1.91 -6.98
CA LEU A 193 0.85 -2.56 -8.10
C LEU A 193 2.04 -1.74 -8.59
N GLN A 194 1.90 -0.41 -8.72
CA GLN A 194 3.02 0.46 -9.09
C GLN A 194 4.16 0.37 -8.08
N LEU A 195 3.86 0.41 -6.78
CA LEU A 195 4.86 0.26 -5.72
C LEU A 195 5.56 -1.10 -5.81
N LEU A 196 4.78 -2.19 -5.99
CA LEU A 196 5.32 -3.55 -6.10
C LEU A 196 6.15 -3.74 -7.38
N CYS A 197 5.72 -3.21 -8.52
CA CYS A 197 6.45 -3.29 -9.78
C CYS A 197 7.76 -2.50 -9.72
N LEU A 198 7.78 -1.33 -9.08
CA LEU A 198 9.02 -0.56 -8.85
C LEU A 198 9.98 -1.32 -7.92
N ARG A 199 9.47 -1.95 -6.86
CA ARG A 199 10.29 -2.78 -5.97
C ARG A 199 10.82 -4.03 -6.65
N LEU A 200 10.01 -4.67 -7.50
CA LEU A 200 10.42 -5.82 -8.30
C LEU A 200 11.47 -5.44 -9.33
N SER A 201 11.35 -4.28 -9.99
CA SER A 201 12.37 -3.81 -10.93
C SER A 201 13.67 -3.39 -10.23
N GLU A 202 13.60 -2.77 -9.04
CA GLU A 202 14.76 -2.50 -8.17
C GLU A 202 15.45 -3.80 -7.72
N LEU A 203 14.69 -4.81 -7.28
CA LEU A 203 15.23 -6.12 -6.88
C LEU A 203 15.86 -6.85 -8.06
N GLN A 204 15.24 -6.81 -9.25
CA GLN A 204 15.78 -7.38 -10.47
C GLN A 204 17.09 -6.69 -10.89
N ARG A 205 17.20 -5.36 -10.75
CA ARG A 205 18.47 -4.65 -10.97
C ARG A 205 19.53 -5.08 -9.97
N GLY A 206 19.20 -5.15 -8.68
CA GLY A 206 20.13 -5.62 -7.65
C GLY A 206 20.60 -7.07 -7.82
N LEU A 207 19.75 -7.94 -8.40
CA LEU A 207 20.14 -9.31 -8.76
C LEU A 207 20.96 -9.38 -10.05
N LYS A 208 20.71 -8.48 -11.01
CA LYS A 208 21.45 -8.42 -12.28
C LYS A 208 22.84 -7.79 -12.14
N GLU A 209 23.05 -6.95 -11.13
CA GLU A 209 24.35 -6.32 -10.82
C GLU A 209 25.25 -7.20 -9.95
N ARG A 210 24.84 -8.41 -9.53
CA ARG A 210 25.79 -9.38 -8.97
C ARG A 210 26.80 -9.76 -10.04
N PRO A 211 28.11 -9.53 -9.85
CA PRO A 211 29.11 -9.93 -10.82
C PRO A 211 29.01 -11.44 -11.00
N LEU A 212 28.70 -11.88 -12.23
CA LEU A 212 29.13 -13.21 -12.65
C LEU A 212 30.64 -13.17 -12.55
N GLU A 213 31.21 -13.97 -11.64
CA GLU A 213 32.64 -14.24 -11.61
C GLU A 213 33.10 -14.47 -13.05
N PRO A 214 34.12 -13.72 -13.53
CA PRO A 214 34.67 -13.97 -14.85
C PRO A 214 35.22 -15.38 -14.81
N VAL A 215 34.53 -16.33 -15.45
CA VAL A 215 35.14 -17.63 -15.75
C VAL A 215 36.23 -17.32 -16.76
N GLU A 216 37.44 -17.10 -16.26
CA GLU A 216 38.66 -16.92 -17.02
C GLU A 216 38.91 -18.23 -17.76
N ARG A 217 38.31 -18.36 -18.95
CA ARG A 217 38.62 -19.49 -19.83
C ARG A 217 40.02 -19.20 -20.38
N PRO A 218 41.03 -20.04 -20.07
CA PRO A 218 42.37 -19.80 -20.58
C PRO A 218 42.30 -19.79 -22.11
N ILE A 219 42.70 -18.64 -22.69
CA ILE A 219 42.84 -18.48 -24.13
C ILE A 219 43.94 -19.44 -24.56
N ARG A 220 43.58 -20.57 -25.17
CA ARG A 220 44.56 -21.44 -25.81
C ARG A 220 45.11 -20.71 -27.04
N PRO A 221 46.41 -20.43 -27.13
CA PRO A 221 46.97 -19.85 -28.34
C PRO A 221 46.77 -20.82 -29.51
N ILE A 222 46.24 -20.30 -30.61
CA ILE A 222 46.14 -21.05 -31.86
C ILE A 222 47.55 -21.07 -32.46
N TYR A 223 48.21 -22.23 -32.42
CA TYR A 223 49.44 -22.45 -33.17
C TYR A 223 49.11 -22.43 -34.66
N VAL A 224 49.70 -21.47 -35.38
CA VAL A 224 49.74 -21.47 -36.85
C VAL A 224 51.05 -22.15 -37.23
N PRO A 225 51.03 -23.33 -37.90
CA PRO A 225 52.26 -23.95 -38.36
C PRO A 225 52.90 -23.10 -39.46
N ASP A 226 54.22 -22.98 -39.42
CA ASP A 226 55.01 -22.32 -40.44
C ASP A 226 54.76 -22.93 -41.83
N SER A 227 54.65 -22.06 -42.83
CA SER A 227 54.31 -22.44 -44.20
C SER A 227 55.50 -23.10 -44.88
N SER A 228 55.58 -24.42 -44.78
CA SER A 228 56.38 -25.26 -45.70
C SER A 228 55.64 -26.56 -46.03
N CYS A 229 54.53 -26.49 -46.78
CA CYS A 229 54.07 -27.57 -47.68
C CYS A 229 52.77 -27.20 -48.42
N GLY A 230 52.80 -27.26 -49.76
CA GLY A 230 51.75 -27.77 -50.68
C GLY A 230 50.33 -27.15 -50.72
N PRO A 231 49.77 -26.85 -51.90
CA PRO A 231 48.42 -26.29 -52.02
C PRO A 231 47.37 -27.40 -52.02
N ARG A 232 46.57 -27.52 -50.95
CA ARG A 232 45.14 -27.93 -50.95
C ARG A 232 44.63 -28.02 -49.51
N ASP A 233 43.38 -27.59 -49.33
CA ASP A 233 42.57 -27.61 -48.11
C ASP A 233 42.98 -26.71 -46.93
N ARG A 234 42.55 -25.43 -47.00
CA ARG A 234 42.29 -24.63 -45.77
C ARG A 234 40.89 -24.97 -45.24
N PRO A 235 40.72 -25.39 -43.97
CA PRO A 235 39.41 -25.57 -43.39
C PRO A 235 38.72 -24.21 -43.21
N LYS A 236 37.56 -24.02 -43.85
CA LYS A 236 36.66 -22.88 -43.59
C LYS A 236 36.09 -23.01 -42.17
N LYS A 237 36.75 -22.41 -41.17
CA LYS A 237 36.10 -22.19 -39.87
C LYS A 237 35.02 -21.12 -40.04
N ARG A 238 33.76 -21.57 -40.16
CA ARG A 238 32.58 -20.70 -40.02
C ARG A 238 32.54 -20.18 -38.58
N VAL A 239 32.72 -18.88 -38.41
CA VAL A 239 32.35 -18.18 -37.19
C VAL A 239 30.90 -17.76 -37.36
N THR A 240 29.99 -18.45 -36.68
CA THR A 240 28.58 -18.05 -36.63
C THR A 240 28.42 -16.96 -35.58
N PHE A 241 28.15 -15.72 -36.02
CA PHE A 241 27.74 -14.64 -35.14
C PHE A 241 26.24 -14.78 -34.86
N ASN A 242 25.88 -14.90 -33.59
CA ASN A 242 24.48 -14.94 -33.15
C ASN A 242 23.91 -13.51 -33.17
N SER A 243 22.87 -13.29 -33.98
CA SER A 243 22.24 -12.00 -34.22
C SER A 243 21.49 -11.50 -32.98
N SER A 244 22.16 -10.77 -32.10
CA SER A 244 21.50 -9.93 -31.11
C SER A 244 22.40 -8.73 -30.80
N SER A 245 22.06 -7.60 -31.43
CA SER A 245 22.64 -6.26 -31.25
C SER A 245 23.74 -5.87 -32.26
N ILE A 246 23.32 -5.44 -33.45
CA ILE A 246 24.13 -4.53 -34.27
C ILE A 246 23.25 -3.30 -34.54
N VAL A 247 23.67 -2.15 -34.02
CA VAL A 247 23.07 -0.84 -34.32
C VAL A 247 24.01 -0.15 -35.31
N PHE A 248 23.53 0.10 -36.52
CA PHE A 248 24.24 0.89 -37.52
C PHE A 248 23.73 2.33 -37.46
N ILE A 249 24.61 3.29 -37.22
CA ILE A 249 24.34 4.71 -37.46
C ILE A 249 25.18 5.10 -38.68
N ILE A 250 24.52 5.40 -39.80
CA ILE A 250 25.16 5.96 -40.99
C ILE A 250 24.99 7.48 -40.88
N THR A 251 26.05 8.20 -40.55
CA THR A 251 26.12 9.65 -40.72
C THR A 251 26.82 9.96 -42.03
N ASN A 252 26.18 10.76 -42.88
CA ASN A 252 26.74 11.23 -44.15
C ASN A 252 27.00 12.73 -44.03
N ASP A 253 28.24 13.13 -43.75
CA ASP A 253 28.60 14.55 -43.69
C ASP A 253 29.52 14.90 -44.86
N HIS A 254 28.89 15.33 -45.95
CA HIS A 254 29.50 16.25 -46.91
C HIS A 254 29.12 17.68 -46.48
N LEU A 255 30.02 18.43 -45.85
CA LEU A 255 30.42 19.78 -46.29
C LEU A 255 31.45 20.44 -45.36
N GLN A 256 32.37 21.16 -46.01
CA GLN A 256 33.19 22.28 -45.54
C GLN A 256 34.56 22.02 -44.87
N GLN A 257 35.56 21.97 -45.76
CA GLN A 257 36.94 22.43 -45.57
C GLN A 257 37.00 23.91 -45.12
N LEU A 258 38.01 24.29 -44.33
CA LEU A 258 38.97 25.38 -44.65
C LEU A 258 40.11 25.47 -43.60
N GLY A 259 41.37 25.48 -44.06
CA GLY A 259 42.55 25.93 -43.27
C GLY A 259 43.76 24.99 -43.26
N ALA A 260 44.70 25.17 -44.19
CA ALA A 260 45.95 24.39 -44.41
C ALA A 260 47.16 24.95 -43.61
N PRO A 261 48.47 24.56 -43.81
CA PRO A 261 49.09 23.40 -44.49
C PRO A 261 50.31 22.74 -43.77
N SER A 262 50.77 21.61 -44.35
CA SER A 262 52.15 21.06 -44.42
C SER A 262 52.69 20.14 -43.29
N ARG A 263 52.78 18.82 -43.58
CA ARG A 263 54.01 18.15 -44.05
C ARG A 263 53.75 16.65 -44.28
N THR A 264 54.49 16.13 -45.24
CA THR A 264 54.52 14.81 -45.86
C THR A 264 54.83 13.64 -44.93
N SER A 265 54.08 12.54 -45.04
CA SER A 265 54.62 11.17 -45.20
C SER A 265 53.48 10.17 -45.35
N SER A 266 53.55 9.36 -46.40
CA SER A 266 52.69 8.21 -46.68
C SER A 266 52.74 7.19 -45.55
N ASP A 267 51.62 6.96 -44.86
CA ASP A 267 51.39 5.66 -44.26
C ASP A 267 49.89 5.36 -44.18
N SER A 268 49.54 4.17 -44.65
CA SER A 268 48.19 3.64 -44.75
C SER A 268 47.50 3.64 -43.39
N GLN A 269 46.49 4.51 -43.23
CA GLN A 269 45.62 4.56 -42.06
C GLN A 269 44.96 3.20 -41.82
N VAL A 270 45.43 2.49 -40.80
CA VAL A 270 44.71 1.36 -40.22
C VAL A 270 43.57 1.95 -39.39
N ASN A 271 42.34 1.80 -39.88
CA ASN A 271 41.13 2.17 -39.15
C ASN A 271 40.97 1.25 -37.93
N VAL A 272 41.48 1.71 -36.78
CA VAL A 272 41.26 1.07 -35.48
C VAL A 272 39.86 1.44 -35.00
N ILE A 273 38.91 0.53 -35.14
CA ILE A 273 37.58 0.69 -34.55
C ILE A 273 37.71 0.37 -33.05
N GLN A 274 37.81 1.42 -32.23
CA GLN A 274 37.78 1.31 -30.78
C GLN A 274 36.32 1.23 -30.31
N VAL A 275 35.85 0.03 -29.99
CA VAL A 275 34.55 -0.16 -29.36
C VAL A 275 34.76 -0.19 -27.85
N ARG A 276 34.33 0.86 -27.14
CA ARG A 276 34.24 0.83 -25.66
C ARG A 276 32.89 0.22 -25.26
N PRO A 277 32.87 -0.72 -24.31
CA PRO A 277 31.64 -1.10 -23.63
C PRO A 277 31.21 0.03 -22.67
N LEU A 278 29.90 0.27 -22.55
CA LEU A 278 29.33 0.85 -21.34
C LEU A 278 28.93 -0.30 -20.41
#